data_AF-A0A8D3D3Q9-F1
#
_entry.id   AF-A0A8D3D3Q9-F1
#
_cell.length_a   1.000
_cell.length_b   1.000
_cell.length_c   1.000
_cell.angle_alpha   90.00
_cell.angle_beta   90.00
_cell.angle_gamma   90.00
#
_symmetry.space_group_name_H-M   'P 1'
#
loop_
_entity.id
_entity.type
_entity.pdbx_description
1 polymer ?
#
loop_
_entity_poly.entity_id
_entity_poly.type
_entity_poly.pdbx_seq_one_letter_code
_entity_poly.pdbx_strand_id
1 'polypeptide(L)'
;CHNFPVSFLPLLLLGNYEISSISHVTMSPSRHNNPVSMNPPLPLSKSSYSVISAFCTEDNVPQCILYINQELASLGLSSTCIEASSPGGAALNTVPALNAMYELLQIHRRNMGTLEELEREQLKKSSTLDHIQMSNSRLKDQLELSIREKSGLHETERQLQLKIKTLQSCLKTEKDEVQKLQSIIASRASQYSHDAKRKEREGAKLKERLSQLLIDRKDKKLAIDVLNCLGRSDGKRSHWKTTKATASHEGEMYKSLLSDYEASQRSLMLENAELKKVLQQMKKEMIHILSPRQPSARGATANDSQEQADSDGEEKTGDSSRETLDQSCEQAKEQLTNSIRQQWRKLRNHMEKLDSHGKHSAVLIPRETHEYEMERMRCEVQQCKEFIHAQQQLLQQQLHTSFDDDTAALLNDCYTLEEKERLKEEWRLFDEQKRNFERERKNFTEAAIRLGREKKAFEEDRASWLKNQFLNMTPFIDRRRCSSSDGQSALSIISSLWVTTRTTSPKEQPVPLQWT
;
A
#
# COMPACT_ATOMS: atom_id res chain seq x y z
N CYS A 1 -58.51 -13.25 6.27
CA CYS A 1 -58.40 -13.31 7.74
C CYS A 1 -56.95 -13.09 8.15
N HIS A 2 -56.74 -12.01 8.91
CA HIS A 2 -55.59 -11.60 9.75
C HIS A 2 -54.16 -11.74 9.21
N ASN A 3 -53.50 -10.63 8.84
CA ASN A 3 -52.94 -9.53 9.67
C ASN A 3 -51.51 -9.85 10.15
N PHE A 4 -50.53 -9.33 9.42
CA PHE A 4 -49.24 -8.94 9.98
C PHE A 4 -49.07 -7.42 9.75
N PRO A 5 -48.71 -6.64 10.79
CA PRO A 5 -48.67 -5.20 10.67
C PRO A 5 -47.35 -4.77 10.02
N VAL A 6 -47.48 -3.92 9.00
CA VAL A 6 -46.40 -3.11 8.45
C VAL A 6 -46.35 -1.84 9.29
N SER A 7 -45.39 -1.76 10.21
CA SER A 7 -45.09 -0.54 10.96
C SER A 7 -44.11 0.31 10.16
N PHE A 8 -44.65 1.21 9.34
CA PHE A 8 -43.97 2.41 8.85
C PHE A 8 -43.76 3.37 10.03
N LEU A 9 -42.52 3.83 10.25
CA LEU A 9 -42.17 5.12 10.89
C LEU A 9 -40.72 5.47 10.45
N PRO A 10 -40.35 6.76 10.44
CA PRO A 10 -39.73 7.38 9.29
C PRO A 10 -38.23 7.57 9.54
N LEU A 11 -37.43 7.32 8.51
CA LEU A 11 -36.06 7.82 8.45
C LEU A 11 -36.12 9.34 8.45
N LEU A 12 -35.82 9.93 9.61
CA LEU A 12 -35.47 11.33 9.74
C LEU A 12 -34.27 11.59 8.82
N LEU A 13 -34.57 12.28 7.72
CA LEU A 13 -33.63 13.07 6.94
C LEU A 13 -32.97 14.10 7.88
N LEU A 14 -31.89 13.70 8.54
CA LEU A 14 -30.92 14.67 9.05
C LEU A 14 -30.09 15.11 7.85
N GLY A 15 -30.28 16.39 7.50
CA GLY A 15 -29.89 16.98 6.24
C GLY A 15 -28.41 16.81 5.89
N ASN A 16 -28.21 16.77 4.58
CA ASN A 16 -26.97 17.19 3.93
C ASN A 16 -26.63 18.60 4.43
N TYR A 17 -25.81 18.70 5.47
CA TYR A 17 -25.05 19.91 5.72
C TYR A 17 -23.82 19.84 4.83
N GLU A 18 -23.87 20.62 3.76
CA GLU A 18 -22.70 21.06 3.02
C GLU A 18 -21.63 21.53 4.02
N ILE A 19 -20.54 20.79 4.16
CA ILE A 19 -19.31 21.30 4.76
C ILE A 19 -18.64 22.14 3.67
N SER A 20 -19.25 23.27 3.37
CA SER A 20 -18.78 24.30 2.43
C SER A 20 -19.12 25.67 2.99
N SER A 21 -18.59 25.97 4.17
CA SER A 21 -18.33 27.33 4.66
C SER A 21 -17.66 27.29 6.03
N ILE A 22 -16.35 27.08 6.04
CA ILE A 22 -15.48 27.76 7.03
C ILE A 22 -14.37 28.42 6.23
N SER A 23 -14.77 29.39 5.43
CA SER A 23 -13.86 30.40 4.92
C SER A 23 -13.70 31.48 6.01
N HIS A 24 -12.46 31.97 6.13
CA HIS A 24 -12.05 33.21 6.80
C HIS A 24 -12.28 33.33 8.31
N VAL A 25 -11.55 32.53 9.09
CA VAL A 25 -10.95 33.08 10.32
C VAL A 25 -9.58 33.61 9.95
N THR A 26 -9.52 34.90 9.64
CA THR A 26 -8.27 35.65 9.56
C THR A 26 -7.62 35.64 10.94
N MET A 27 -6.69 34.70 11.15
CA MET A 27 -5.73 34.80 12.23
C MET A 27 -4.75 35.91 11.86
N SER A 28 -4.93 37.06 12.51
CA SER A 28 -3.97 38.16 12.49
C SER A 28 -2.56 37.62 12.67
N PRO A 29 -1.56 38.10 11.91
CA PRO A 29 -0.18 37.72 12.15
C PRO A 29 0.18 38.29 13.53
N SER A 30 0.28 37.42 14.53
CA SER A 30 0.91 37.77 15.80
C SER A 30 2.36 38.08 15.48
N ARG A 31 2.61 39.37 15.26
CA ARG A 31 3.93 39.97 15.16
C ARG A 31 4.78 39.37 16.25
N HIS A 32 5.96 38.93 15.85
CA HIS A 32 7.09 38.71 16.74
C HIS A 32 7.31 40.00 17.52
N ASN A 33 6.65 40.13 18.67
CA ASN A 33 6.98 41.11 19.67
C ASN A 33 7.72 40.36 20.75
N ASN A 34 8.99 40.07 20.47
CA ASN A 34 10.01 40.16 21.49
C ASN A 34 10.33 41.64 21.67
N PRO A 35 9.76 42.37 22.64
CA PRO A 35 10.63 43.19 23.45
C PRO A 35 11.31 42.20 24.40
N VAL A 36 12.55 41.86 24.07
CA VAL A 36 13.53 41.63 25.12
C VAL A 36 13.46 42.89 25.99
N SER A 37 12.66 42.85 27.06
CA SER A 37 12.70 43.89 28.08
C SER A 37 14.01 43.66 28.80
N MET A 38 15.06 44.21 28.21
CA MET A 38 16.28 44.61 28.87
C MET A 38 15.86 45.53 30.02
N ASN A 39 15.44 44.95 31.15
CA ASN A 39 15.65 45.63 32.40
C ASN A 39 17.16 45.52 32.63
N PRO A 40 17.91 46.64 32.57
CA PRO A 40 19.28 46.60 33.05
C PRO A 40 19.19 46.13 34.51
N PRO A 41 20.06 45.23 34.98
CA PRO A 41 20.23 45.12 36.42
C PRO A 41 20.58 46.53 36.88
N LEU A 42 19.74 47.13 37.76
CA LEU A 42 20.11 48.40 38.37
C LEU A 42 21.54 48.18 38.91
N PRO A 43 22.54 48.91 38.41
CA PRO A 43 23.85 48.82 39.03
C PRO A 43 23.60 49.27 40.47
N LEU A 44 23.88 48.39 41.42
CA LEU A 44 24.17 48.76 42.79
C LEU A 44 25.30 49.79 42.71
N SER A 45 24.90 51.05 42.56
CA SER A 45 25.80 52.18 42.43
C SER A 45 26.60 52.20 43.73
N LYS A 46 27.88 51.85 43.63
CA LYS A 46 28.85 52.17 44.67
C LYS A 46 28.77 53.68 44.85
N SER A 47 28.13 54.11 45.94
CA SER A 47 28.02 55.51 46.32
C SER A 47 29.41 56.07 46.53
N SER A 48 29.95 56.74 45.50
CA SER A 48 31.09 57.63 45.63
C SER A 48 30.54 59.00 46.01
N TYR A 49 30.54 59.30 47.31
CA TYR A 49 30.23 60.64 47.80
C TYR A 49 31.23 61.65 47.20
N SER A 50 30.76 62.50 46.31
CA SER A 50 31.49 63.66 45.81
C SER A 50 30.98 64.90 46.55
N VAL A 51 31.89 65.64 47.21
CA VAL A 51 31.57 66.87 47.95
C VAL A 51 30.90 67.93 47.05
N ILE A 52 31.15 67.86 45.73
CA ILE A 52 30.59 68.78 44.72
C ILE A 52 29.11 68.44 44.37
N SER A 53 28.64 67.23 44.71
CA SER A 53 27.25 66.78 44.48
C SER A 53 26.51 66.47 45.78
N ALA A 54 26.92 67.07 46.91
CA ALA A 54 26.30 66.83 48.20
C ALA A 54 24.89 67.42 48.24
N PHE A 55 23.91 66.61 48.66
CA PHE A 55 22.51 67.03 48.80
C PHE A 55 22.34 68.15 49.85
N CYS A 56 23.14 68.14 50.92
CA CYS A 56 23.07 69.09 52.03
C CYS A 56 24.45 69.74 52.27
N THR A 57 24.47 71.06 52.38
CA THR A 57 25.62 71.95 52.67
C THR A 57 25.21 72.95 53.77
N GLU A 58 26.17 73.59 54.42
CA GLU A 58 25.88 74.50 55.57
C GLU A 58 24.87 75.62 55.22
N ASP A 59 24.88 76.11 53.98
CA ASP A 59 24.00 77.19 53.51
C ASP A 59 22.56 76.74 53.16
N ASN A 60 22.31 75.45 52.96
CA ASN A 60 21.02 74.95 52.44
C ASN A 60 20.26 74.04 53.41
N VAL A 61 20.76 73.86 54.64
CA VAL A 61 20.19 73.00 55.69
C VAL A 61 18.67 73.21 55.90
N PRO A 62 18.13 74.44 56.01
CA PRO A 62 16.69 74.63 56.24
C PRO A 62 15.84 74.10 55.07
N GLN A 63 16.34 74.24 53.85
CA GLN A 63 15.65 73.84 52.63
C GLN A 63 15.70 72.32 52.43
N CYS A 64 16.82 71.70 52.78
CA CYS A 64 16.95 70.24 52.81
C CYS A 64 16.03 69.60 53.85
N ILE A 65 15.88 70.21 55.04
CA ILE A 65 14.95 69.74 56.08
C ILE A 65 13.50 69.80 55.58
N LEU A 66 13.09 70.93 54.99
CA LEU A 66 11.74 71.07 54.41
C LEU A 66 11.47 70.03 53.33
N TYR A 67 12.43 69.81 52.42
CA TYR A 67 12.31 68.81 51.36
C TYR A 67 12.20 67.38 51.92
N ILE A 68 13.08 67.00 52.86
CA ILE A 68 13.03 65.67 53.49
C ILE A 68 11.70 65.48 54.23
N ASN A 69 11.22 66.48 54.97
CA ASN A 69 9.94 66.38 55.66
C ASN A 69 8.76 66.24 54.69
N GLN A 70 8.81 66.88 53.52
CA GLN A 70 7.80 66.71 52.47
C GLN A 70 7.84 65.30 51.85
N GLU A 71 9.03 64.76 51.58
CA GLU A 71 9.20 63.40 51.08
C GLU A 71 8.78 62.35 52.12
N LEU A 72 9.16 62.53 53.39
CA LEU A 72 8.69 61.71 54.50
C LEU A 72 7.16 61.72 54.61
N ALA A 73 6.53 62.88 54.45
CA ALA A 73 5.06 62.98 54.42
C ALA A 73 4.45 62.22 53.24
N SER A 74 5.08 62.26 52.05
CA SER A 74 4.63 61.48 50.88
C SER A 74 4.75 59.96 51.08
N LEU A 75 5.74 59.53 51.86
CA LEU A 75 5.92 58.14 52.29
C LEU A 75 5.03 57.73 53.47
N GLY A 76 4.20 58.65 53.98
CA GLY A 76 3.29 58.43 55.11
C GLY A 76 3.93 58.55 56.50
N LEU A 77 5.15 59.07 56.60
CA LEU A 77 5.94 59.20 57.82
C LEU A 77 5.80 60.59 58.48
N SER A 78 4.60 61.17 58.48
CA SER A 78 4.35 62.54 58.96
C SER A 78 4.58 62.74 60.48
N SER A 79 4.79 61.67 61.24
CA SER A 79 5.04 61.71 62.70
C SER A 79 6.50 61.98 63.07
N THR A 80 7.43 61.92 62.10
CA THR A 80 8.89 62.02 62.32
C THR A 80 9.46 63.32 61.73
N CYS A 81 8.79 64.44 61.98
CA CYS A 81 9.20 65.76 61.49
C CYS A 81 10.58 66.14 62.03
N ILE A 82 11.53 66.35 61.12
CA ILE A 82 12.88 66.79 61.45
C ILE A 82 12.82 68.30 61.73
N GLU A 83 13.16 68.70 62.95
CA GLU A 83 13.18 70.10 63.37
C GLU A 83 14.60 70.63 63.55
N ALA A 84 14.81 71.93 63.32
CA ALA A 84 16.04 72.61 63.69
C ALA A 84 16.03 72.91 65.20
N SER A 85 17.15 72.68 65.90
CA SER A 85 17.25 72.76 67.36
C SER A 85 17.13 74.19 67.93
N SER A 86 17.25 75.23 67.09
CA SER A 86 17.14 76.64 67.49
C SER A 86 16.82 77.56 66.30
N PRO A 87 16.00 78.62 66.47
CA PRO A 87 15.80 79.65 65.46
C PRO A 87 17.07 80.51 65.33
N GLY A 88 18.03 80.04 64.52
CA GLY A 88 19.28 80.76 64.21
C GLY A 88 20.57 79.93 64.26
N GLY A 89 20.50 78.63 64.56
CA GLY A 89 21.67 77.74 64.55
C GLY A 89 21.51 76.57 63.58
N ALA A 90 22.60 76.18 62.92
CA ALA A 90 22.67 75.04 62.00
C ALA A 90 22.57 73.65 62.68
N ALA A 91 22.02 73.57 63.90
CA ALA A 91 21.94 72.35 64.68
C ALA A 91 20.62 71.61 64.39
N LEU A 92 20.73 70.33 64.03
CA LEU A 92 19.61 69.43 63.74
C LEU A 92 19.14 68.73 65.03
N ASN A 93 17.83 68.61 65.23
CA ASN A 93 17.30 67.78 66.30
C ASN A 93 17.55 66.30 65.96
N THR A 94 18.50 65.68 66.67
CA THR A 94 19.08 64.37 66.31
C THR A 94 18.09 63.22 66.49
N VAL A 95 17.17 63.32 67.44
CA VAL A 95 16.22 62.25 67.76
C VAL A 95 15.16 62.04 66.65
N PRO A 96 14.41 63.07 66.20
CA PRO A 96 13.49 62.92 65.07
C PRO A 96 14.20 62.48 63.78
N ALA A 97 15.42 62.98 63.53
CA ALA A 97 16.20 62.62 62.36
C ALA A 97 16.62 61.14 62.36
N LEU A 98 17.12 60.62 63.50
CA LEU A 98 17.49 59.21 63.61
C LEU A 98 16.27 58.28 63.51
N ASN A 99 15.13 58.66 64.09
CA ASN A 99 13.90 57.90 63.96
C ASN A 99 13.38 57.90 62.50
N ALA A 100 13.43 59.04 61.82
CA ALA A 100 13.05 59.13 60.40
C ALA A 100 13.96 58.25 59.53
N MET A 101 15.28 58.29 59.77
CA MET A 101 16.24 57.41 59.10
C MET A 101 15.98 55.93 59.37
N TYR A 102 15.65 55.58 60.61
CA TYR A 102 15.31 54.20 60.97
C TYR A 102 14.05 53.72 60.23
N GLU A 103 12.99 54.52 60.20
CA GLU A 103 11.77 54.17 59.47
C GLU A 103 12.02 54.06 57.96
N LEU A 104 12.81 54.96 57.37
CA LEU A 104 13.21 54.87 55.96
C LEU A 104 13.99 53.57 55.66
N LEU A 105 14.93 53.18 56.54
CA LEU A 105 15.66 51.94 56.41
C LEU A 105 14.74 50.71 56.54
N GLN A 106 13.74 50.78 57.41
CA GLN A 106 12.76 49.69 57.57
C GLN A 106 11.83 49.57 56.36
N ILE A 107 11.34 50.69 55.83
CA ILE A 107 10.57 50.71 54.57
C ILE A 107 11.43 50.16 53.43
N HIS A 108 12.68 50.59 53.30
CA HIS A 108 13.59 50.08 52.27
C HIS A 108 13.77 48.57 52.37
N ARG A 109 14.01 48.02 53.57
CA ARG A 109 14.12 46.55 53.78
C ARG A 109 12.84 45.81 53.42
N ARG A 110 11.67 46.33 53.81
CA ARG A 110 10.37 45.73 53.44
C ARG A 110 10.16 45.75 51.93
N ASN A 111 10.45 46.88 51.28
CA ASN A 111 10.31 47.04 49.83
C ASN A 111 11.27 46.13 49.05
N MET A 112 12.50 45.94 49.53
CA MET A 112 13.42 44.97 48.94
C MET A 112 12.87 43.54 49.08
N GLY A 113 12.35 43.17 50.24
CA GLY A 113 11.73 41.86 50.44
C GLY A 113 10.50 41.62 49.57
N THR A 114 9.64 42.64 49.36
CA THR A 114 8.49 42.53 48.45
C THR A 114 8.91 42.46 47.00
N LEU A 115 9.94 43.22 46.58
CA LEU A 115 10.50 43.16 45.24
C LEU A 115 11.06 41.77 44.94
N GLU A 116 11.87 41.20 45.84
CA GLU A 116 12.41 39.84 45.71
C GLU A 116 11.32 38.77 45.62
N GLU A 117 10.22 38.90 46.38
CA GLU A 117 9.08 37.99 46.28
C GLU A 117 8.38 38.12 44.92
N LEU A 118 8.17 39.35 44.43
CA LEU A 118 7.55 39.59 43.12
C LEU A 118 8.41 39.03 41.98
N GLU A 119 9.73 39.17 42.05
CA GLU A 119 10.67 38.58 41.09
C GLU A 119 10.61 37.04 41.10
N ARG A 120 10.57 36.43 42.29
CA ARG A 120 10.40 34.97 42.42
C ARG A 120 9.07 34.51 41.83
N GLU A 121 7.98 35.21 42.11
CA GLU A 121 6.66 34.91 41.55
C GLU A 121 6.61 35.11 40.03
N GLN A 122 7.29 36.13 39.51
CA GLN A 122 7.43 36.34 38.07
C GLN A 122 8.15 35.16 37.42
N LEU A 123 9.24 34.67 38.02
CA LEU A 123 10.00 33.54 37.48
C LEU A 123 9.16 32.25 37.46
N LYS A 124 8.40 31.98 38.53
CA LYS A 124 7.46 30.84 38.61
C LYS A 124 6.38 30.93 37.54
N LYS A 125 5.78 32.10 37.35
CA LYS A 125 4.75 32.34 36.32
C LYS A 125 5.32 32.17 34.91
N SER A 126 6.53 32.67 34.66
CA SER A 126 7.23 32.49 33.38
C SER A 126 7.44 31.00 33.07
N SER A 127 8.00 30.25 34.01
CA SER A 127 8.22 28.81 33.84
C SER A 127 6.92 28.03 33.62
N THR A 128 5.84 28.40 34.31
CA THR A 128 4.52 27.79 34.14
C THR A 128 3.95 28.10 32.75
N LEU A 129 4.10 29.34 32.28
CA LEU A 129 3.68 29.75 30.94
C LEU A 129 4.46 28.99 29.85
N ASP A 130 5.78 28.85 30.00
CA ASP A 130 6.61 28.07 29.08
C ASP A 130 6.15 26.61 29.02
N HIS A 131 5.87 26.00 30.17
CA HIS A 131 5.37 24.63 30.24
C HIS A 131 4.01 24.48 29.54
N ILE A 132 3.08 25.40 29.78
CA ILE A 132 1.77 25.39 29.11
C ILE A 132 1.94 25.60 27.61
N GLN A 133 2.83 26.48 27.17
CA GLN A 133 3.10 26.75 25.76
C GLN A 133 3.67 25.51 25.05
N MET A 134 4.64 24.83 25.67
CA MET A 134 5.20 23.56 25.16
C MET A 134 4.15 22.44 25.11
N SER A 135 3.30 22.34 26.13
CA SER A 135 2.22 21.36 26.16
C SER A 135 1.21 21.64 25.04
N ASN A 136 0.86 22.92 24.83
CA ASN A 136 -0.05 23.37 23.80
C ASN A 136 0.50 23.10 22.39
N SER A 137 1.79 23.37 22.13
CA SER A 137 2.41 23.05 20.84
C SER A 137 2.39 21.54 20.57
N ARG A 138 2.74 20.72 21.55
CA ARG A 138 2.69 19.25 21.42
C ARG A 138 1.28 18.73 21.16
N LEU A 139 0.26 19.32 21.77
CA LEU A 139 -1.15 18.95 21.52
C LEU A 139 -1.62 19.37 20.13
N LYS A 140 -1.17 20.53 19.64
CA LYS A 140 -1.44 20.98 18.26
C LYS A 140 -0.83 20.03 17.23
N ASP A 141 0.42 19.60 17.43
CA ASP A 141 1.08 18.66 16.53
C ASP A 141 0.35 17.31 16.49
N GLN A 142 -0.08 16.80 17.65
CA GLN A 142 -0.89 15.57 17.74
C GLN A 142 -2.25 15.72 17.04
N LEU A 143 -2.91 16.87 17.21
CA LEU A 143 -4.17 17.15 16.53
C LEU A 143 -3.98 17.18 15.01
N GLU A 144 -2.92 17.83 14.53
CA GLU A 144 -2.63 17.89 13.10
C GLU A 144 -2.30 16.50 12.52
N LEU A 145 -1.55 15.68 13.26
CA LEU A 145 -1.28 14.29 12.89
C LEU A 145 -2.59 13.48 12.79
N SER A 146 -3.45 13.56 13.82
CA SER A 146 -4.74 12.87 13.83
C SER A 146 -5.66 13.33 12.69
N ILE A 147 -5.65 14.63 12.34
CA ILE A 147 -6.39 15.15 11.19
C ILE A 147 -5.87 14.53 9.89
N ARG A 148 -4.55 14.49 9.68
CA ARG A 148 -3.96 13.89 8.48
C ARG A 148 -4.28 12.40 8.36
N GLU A 149 -4.17 11.66 9.46
CA GLU A 149 -4.54 10.23 9.51
C GLU A 149 -6.02 10.01 9.18
N LYS A 150 -6.90 10.81 9.79
CA LYS A 150 -8.35 10.77 9.49
C LYS A 150 -8.64 11.04 8.02
N SER A 151 -7.99 12.03 7.41
CA SER A 151 -8.12 12.31 5.99
C SER A 151 -7.64 11.14 5.12
N GLY A 152 -6.53 10.50 5.49
CA GLY A 152 -6.04 9.29 4.83
C GLY A 152 -7.04 8.14 4.89
N LEU A 153 -7.58 7.85 6.08
CA LEU A 153 -8.61 6.83 6.27
C LEU A 153 -9.87 7.12 5.45
N HIS A 154 -10.34 8.37 5.43
CA HIS A 154 -11.52 8.76 4.68
C HIS A 154 -11.35 8.55 3.16
N GLU A 155 -10.16 8.82 2.60
CA GLU A 155 -9.89 8.54 1.19
C GLU A 155 -9.85 7.03 0.90
N THR A 156 -9.27 6.22 1.79
CA THR A 156 -9.30 4.76 1.63
C THR A 156 -10.72 4.19 1.70
N GLU A 157 -11.56 4.73 2.60
CA GLU A 157 -12.98 4.38 2.69
C GLU A 157 -13.71 4.72 1.38
N ARG A 158 -13.49 5.92 0.84
CA ARG A 158 -14.06 6.35 -0.44
C ARG A 158 -13.69 5.39 -1.58
N GLN A 159 -12.43 4.97 -1.65
CA GLN A 159 -11.95 4.02 -2.66
C GLN A 159 -12.59 2.64 -2.52
N LEU A 160 -12.71 2.13 -1.28
CA LEU A 160 -13.39 0.87 -1.00
C LEU A 160 -14.88 0.94 -1.37
N GLN A 161 -15.56 2.04 -1.06
CA GLN A 161 -16.95 2.25 -1.45
C GLN A 161 -17.13 2.25 -2.98
N LEU A 162 -16.21 2.87 -3.73
CA LEU A 162 -16.22 2.83 -5.21
C LEU A 162 -16.00 1.41 -5.73
N LYS A 163 -15.07 0.65 -5.13
CA LYS A 163 -14.81 -0.75 -5.49
C LYS A 163 -16.04 -1.62 -5.24
N ILE A 164 -16.71 -1.45 -4.10
CA ILE A 164 -17.96 -2.14 -3.77
C ILE A 164 -19.04 -1.83 -4.81
N LYS A 165 -19.26 -0.56 -5.14
CA LYS A 165 -20.25 -0.17 -6.17
C LYS A 165 -19.95 -0.80 -7.53
N THR A 166 -18.68 -0.83 -7.92
CA THR A 166 -18.24 -1.45 -9.18
C THR A 166 -18.52 -2.95 -9.18
N LEU A 167 -18.14 -3.66 -8.11
CA LEU A 167 -18.39 -5.09 -7.96
C LEU A 167 -19.89 -5.41 -7.92
N GLN A 168 -20.70 -4.57 -7.29
CA GLN A 168 -22.16 -4.71 -7.29
C GLN A 168 -22.74 -4.58 -8.70
N SER A 169 -22.23 -3.66 -9.52
CA SER A 169 -22.62 -3.54 -10.93
C SER A 169 -22.25 -4.78 -11.73
N CYS A 170 -21.01 -5.29 -11.60
CA CYS A 170 -20.58 -6.52 -12.26
C CYS A 170 -21.42 -7.73 -11.83
N LEU A 171 -21.70 -7.86 -10.53
CA LEU A 171 -22.54 -8.94 -10.03
C LEU A 171 -23.95 -8.87 -10.61
N LYS A 172 -24.50 -7.67 -10.78
CA LYS A 172 -25.80 -7.48 -11.41
C LYS A 172 -25.78 -7.92 -12.87
N THR A 173 -24.77 -7.52 -13.65
CA THR A 173 -24.66 -7.91 -15.06
C THR A 173 -24.50 -9.41 -15.23
N GLU A 174 -23.70 -10.07 -14.38
CA GLU A 174 -23.55 -11.53 -14.39
C GLU A 174 -24.85 -12.25 -14.02
N LYS A 175 -25.61 -11.74 -13.05
CA LYS A 175 -26.94 -12.28 -12.72
C LYS A 175 -27.91 -12.19 -13.90
N ASP A 176 -27.92 -11.05 -14.60
CA ASP A 176 -28.78 -10.82 -15.75
C ASP A 176 -28.41 -11.78 -16.91
N GLU A 177 -27.11 -12.01 -17.17
CA GLU A 177 -26.66 -12.96 -18.19
C GLU A 177 -26.97 -14.41 -17.80
N VAL A 178 -26.79 -14.80 -16.53
CA VAL A 178 -27.20 -16.13 -16.04
C VAL A 178 -28.71 -16.32 -16.23
N GLN A 179 -29.53 -15.33 -15.89
CA GLN A 179 -30.98 -15.42 -16.07
C GLN A 179 -31.37 -15.57 -17.56
N LYS A 180 -30.69 -14.84 -18.45
CA LYS A 180 -30.88 -14.96 -19.90
C LYS A 180 -30.48 -16.35 -20.41
N LEU A 181 -29.35 -16.89 -19.97
CA LEU A 181 -28.91 -18.24 -20.33
C LEU A 181 -29.87 -19.31 -19.81
N GLN A 182 -30.38 -19.16 -18.58
CA GLN A 182 -31.42 -20.03 -18.02
C GLN A 182 -32.69 -20.03 -18.87
N SER A 183 -33.13 -18.84 -19.33
CA SER A 183 -34.27 -18.72 -20.24
C SER A 183 -34.05 -19.48 -21.56
N ILE A 184 -32.85 -19.34 -22.16
CA ILE A 184 -32.47 -20.05 -23.40
C ILE A 184 -32.42 -21.57 -23.19
N ILE A 185 -31.89 -22.03 -22.04
CA ILE A 185 -31.85 -23.47 -21.72
C ILE A 185 -33.27 -24.02 -21.57
N ALA A 186 -34.14 -23.31 -20.85
CA ALA A 186 -35.54 -23.71 -20.67
C ALA A 186 -36.30 -23.74 -22.02
N SER A 187 -36.11 -22.73 -22.88
CA SER A 187 -36.73 -22.71 -24.21
C SER A 187 -36.24 -23.86 -25.08
N ARG A 188 -34.93 -24.16 -25.07
CA ARG A 188 -34.34 -25.30 -25.79
C ARG A 188 -34.86 -26.64 -25.27
N ALA A 189 -34.97 -26.82 -23.96
CA ALA A 189 -35.51 -28.03 -23.36
C ALA A 189 -36.97 -28.28 -23.82
N SER A 190 -37.79 -27.22 -23.85
CA SER A 190 -39.16 -27.29 -24.38
C SER A 190 -39.19 -27.66 -25.87
N GLN A 191 -38.33 -27.02 -26.68
CA GLN A 191 -38.21 -27.33 -28.11
C GLN A 191 -37.81 -28.79 -28.36
N TYR A 192 -36.79 -29.30 -27.66
CA TYR A 192 -36.37 -30.69 -27.78
C TYR A 192 -37.44 -31.67 -27.31
N SER A 193 -38.17 -31.37 -26.24
CA SER A 193 -39.31 -32.19 -25.80
C SER A 193 -40.40 -32.26 -26.87
N HIS A 194 -40.73 -31.14 -27.50
CA HIS A 194 -41.71 -31.09 -28.58
C HIS A 194 -41.24 -31.88 -29.81
N ASP A 195 -39.99 -31.70 -30.24
CA ASP A 195 -39.41 -32.40 -31.38
C ASP A 195 -39.28 -33.91 -31.13
N ALA A 196 -38.89 -34.32 -29.92
CA ALA A 196 -38.86 -35.72 -29.51
C ALA A 196 -40.26 -36.35 -29.59
N LYS A 197 -41.28 -35.69 -29.04
CA LYS A 197 -42.69 -36.15 -29.15
C LYS A 197 -43.16 -36.20 -30.60
N ARG A 198 -42.73 -35.27 -31.46
CA ARG A 198 -43.06 -35.32 -32.91
C ARG A 198 -42.44 -36.57 -33.54
N LYS A 199 -41.15 -36.82 -33.29
CA LYS A 199 -40.41 -37.97 -33.82
C LYS A 199 -40.96 -39.29 -33.30
N GLU A 200 -41.37 -39.36 -32.04
CA GLU A 200 -42.03 -40.53 -31.46
C GLU A 200 -43.34 -40.84 -32.19
N ARG A 201 -44.19 -39.83 -32.46
CA ARG A 201 -45.44 -40.02 -33.22
C ARG A 201 -45.18 -40.45 -34.66
N GLU A 202 -44.17 -39.89 -35.33
CA GLU A 202 -43.74 -40.32 -36.67
C GLU A 202 -43.25 -41.76 -36.65
N GLY A 203 -42.45 -42.14 -35.65
CA GLY A 203 -41.96 -43.50 -35.46
C GLY A 203 -43.08 -44.50 -35.19
N ALA A 204 -44.07 -44.13 -34.36
CA ALA A 204 -45.26 -44.94 -34.11
C ALA A 204 -46.06 -45.19 -35.39
N LYS A 205 -46.32 -44.15 -36.19
CA LYS A 205 -46.99 -44.28 -37.50
C LYS A 205 -46.23 -45.17 -38.47
N LEU A 206 -44.90 -45.08 -38.51
CA LEU A 206 -44.08 -45.94 -39.35
C LEU A 206 -44.09 -47.40 -38.88
N LYS A 207 -44.04 -47.63 -37.56
CA LYS A 207 -44.19 -48.97 -36.98
C LYS A 207 -45.55 -49.57 -37.33
N GLU A 208 -46.63 -48.82 -37.22
CA GLU A 208 -47.99 -49.27 -37.58
C GLU A 208 -48.07 -49.66 -39.06
N ARG A 209 -47.56 -48.82 -39.97
CA ARG A 209 -47.50 -49.13 -41.41
C ARG A 209 -46.67 -50.38 -41.70
N LEU A 210 -45.54 -50.56 -41.03
CA LEU A 210 -44.72 -51.75 -41.18
C LEU A 210 -45.45 -53.01 -40.69
N SER A 211 -46.09 -52.94 -39.52
CA SER A 211 -46.91 -54.02 -38.99
C SER A 211 -48.04 -54.39 -39.96
N GLN A 212 -48.74 -53.39 -40.52
CA GLN A 212 -49.76 -53.62 -41.55
C GLN A 212 -49.19 -54.32 -42.78
N LEU A 213 -48.05 -53.86 -43.31
CA LEU A 213 -47.38 -54.52 -44.45
C LEU A 213 -46.95 -55.96 -44.15
N LEU A 214 -46.51 -56.25 -42.92
CA LEU A 214 -46.13 -57.60 -42.51
C LEU A 214 -47.35 -58.53 -42.38
N ILE A 215 -48.51 -58.00 -41.97
CA ILE A 215 -49.78 -58.74 -41.94
C ILE A 215 -50.25 -58.99 -43.38
N ASP A 216 -50.31 -57.95 -44.21
CA ASP A 216 -50.74 -58.04 -45.62
C ASP A 216 -49.87 -58.99 -46.47
N ARG A 217 -48.57 -59.12 -46.13
CA ARG A 217 -47.65 -60.07 -46.77
C ARG A 217 -47.84 -61.54 -46.35
N LYS A 218 -48.45 -61.82 -45.20
CA LYS A 218 -48.74 -63.20 -44.80
C LYS A 218 -49.90 -63.80 -45.60
N ASP A 219 -50.83 -62.97 -46.07
CA ASP A 219 -52.00 -63.41 -46.84
C ASP A 219 -51.77 -63.48 -48.37
N LYS A 220 -50.61 -63.00 -48.87
CA LYS A 220 -50.26 -63.05 -50.30
C LYS A 220 -48.95 -63.81 -50.51
N LYS A 221 -49.04 -65.01 -51.10
CA LYS A 221 -47.91 -65.84 -51.54
C LYS A 221 -46.89 -65.01 -52.32
N LEU A 222 -45.61 -65.22 -51.98
CA LEU A 222 -44.40 -64.60 -52.53
C LEU A 222 -44.45 -64.39 -54.06
N ALA A 223 -44.65 -63.14 -54.47
CA ALA A 223 -44.20 -62.63 -55.76
C ALA A 223 -43.34 -61.39 -55.47
N ILE A 224 -42.07 -61.45 -55.86
CA ILE A 224 -41.20 -60.27 -55.88
C ILE A 224 -41.64 -59.47 -57.10
N ASP A 225 -42.57 -58.54 -56.90
CA ASP A 225 -42.81 -57.46 -57.84
C ASP A 225 -41.95 -56.27 -57.43
N VAL A 226 -40.89 -56.03 -58.20
CA VAL A 226 -40.17 -54.76 -58.21
C VAL A 226 -41.08 -53.76 -58.92
N LEU A 227 -42.08 -53.23 -58.19
CA LEU A 227 -42.87 -52.11 -58.66
C LEU A 227 -42.48 -50.83 -57.91
N ASN A 228 -42.15 -49.84 -58.74
CA ASN A 228 -41.85 -48.44 -58.45
C ASN A 228 -40.43 -48.12 -57.97
N CYS A 229 -39.64 -47.70 -58.97
CA CYS A 229 -38.64 -46.64 -58.84
C CYS A 229 -39.12 -45.57 -57.84
N LEU A 230 -38.30 -45.26 -56.84
CA LEU A 230 -38.54 -44.18 -55.88
C LEU A 230 -38.49 -42.81 -56.57
N GLY A 231 -39.53 -42.48 -57.32
CA GLY A 231 -39.84 -41.12 -57.75
C GLY A 231 -40.56 -40.40 -56.63
N ARG A 232 -39.86 -39.52 -55.91
CA ARG A 232 -40.52 -38.57 -55.00
C ARG A 232 -41.38 -37.61 -55.84
N SER A 233 -42.58 -37.29 -55.38
CA SER A 233 -43.53 -36.36 -56.03
C SER A 233 -43.07 -34.89 -56.11
N ASP A 234 -41.86 -34.57 -55.66
CA ASP A 234 -41.26 -33.22 -55.69
C ASP A 234 -40.11 -33.10 -56.72
N GLY A 235 -39.78 -34.15 -57.48
CA GLY A 235 -38.74 -34.09 -58.53
C GLY A 235 -37.31 -33.76 -58.06
N LYS A 236 -37.09 -33.48 -56.77
CA LYS A 236 -35.80 -33.13 -56.20
C LYS A 236 -35.13 -34.34 -55.57
N ARG A 237 -34.01 -34.73 -56.18
CA ARG A 237 -33.04 -35.72 -55.67
C ARG A 237 -32.57 -35.27 -54.29
N SER A 238 -32.53 -36.18 -53.31
CA SER A 238 -31.82 -35.94 -52.06
C SER A 238 -30.37 -35.59 -52.40
N HIS A 239 -29.94 -34.36 -52.07
CA HIS A 239 -28.53 -33.99 -52.14
C HIS A 239 -27.80 -34.83 -51.09
N TRP A 240 -27.22 -35.94 -51.53
CA TRP A 240 -26.16 -36.60 -50.78
C TRP A 240 -25.07 -35.56 -50.54
N LYS A 241 -24.53 -35.52 -49.31
CA LYS A 241 -23.38 -34.67 -48.96
C LYS A 241 -22.30 -34.92 -50.00
N THR A 242 -22.14 -33.99 -50.92
CA THR A 242 -21.17 -34.08 -52.00
C THR A 242 -19.84 -33.61 -51.45
N THR A 243 -18.74 -34.20 -51.92
CA THR A 243 -17.36 -33.82 -51.59
C THR A 243 -17.11 -32.32 -51.75
N LYS A 244 -17.88 -31.65 -52.63
CA LYS A 244 -17.87 -30.20 -52.81
C LYS A 244 -18.43 -29.41 -51.62
N ALA A 245 -19.46 -29.90 -50.94
CA ALA A 245 -20.04 -29.25 -49.75
C ALA A 245 -19.16 -29.45 -48.50
N THR A 246 -18.52 -30.61 -48.36
CA THR A 246 -17.54 -30.85 -47.29
C THR A 246 -16.24 -30.08 -47.53
N ALA A 247 -15.73 -30.03 -48.77
CA ALA A 247 -14.58 -29.19 -49.12
C ALA A 247 -14.86 -27.69 -48.94
N SER A 248 -16.10 -27.23 -49.17
CA SER A 248 -16.50 -25.85 -48.89
C SER A 248 -16.46 -25.53 -47.40
N HIS A 249 -16.99 -26.41 -46.55
CA HIS A 249 -16.95 -26.22 -45.09
C HIS A 249 -15.54 -26.37 -44.49
N GLU A 250 -14.72 -27.27 -45.03
CA GLU A 250 -13.30 -27.38 -44.65
C GLU A 250 -12.54 -26.10 -45.04
N GLY A 251 -12.80 -25.53 -46.22
CA GLY A 251 -12.24 -24.24 -46.65
C GLY A 251 -12.65 -23.07 -45.74
N GLU A 252 -13.92 -23.01 -45.34
CA GLU A 252 -14.41 -22.01 -44.37
C GLU A 252 -13.77 -22.18 -42.99
N MET A 253 -13.56 -23.43 -42.55
CA MET A 253 -12.87 -23.75 -41.29
C MET A 253 -11.40 -23.33 -41.32
N TYR A 254 -10.66 -23.65 -42.39
CA TYR A 254 -9.27 -23.21 -42.55
C TYR A 254 -9.16 -21.69 -42.62
N LYS A 255 -10.11 -21.02 -43.27
CA LYS A 255 -10.18 -19.56 -43.33
C LYS A 255 -10.43 -18.95 -41.94
N SER A 256 -11.32 -19.53 -41.14
CA SER A 256 -11.54 -19.10 -39.76
C SER A 256 -10.28 -19.26 -38.91
N LEU A 257 -9.63 -20.42 -39.00
CA LEU A 257 -8.41 -20.71 -38.24
C LEU A 257 -7.28 -19.73 -38.60
N LEU A 258 -7.07 -19.45 -39.89
CA LEU A 258 -6.09 -18.45 -40.34
C LEU A 258 -6.43 -17.05 -39.83
N SER A 259 -7.70 -16.65 -39.86
CA SER A 259 -8.16 -15.36 -39.31
C SER A 259 -7.87 -15.24 -37.81
N ASP A 260 -8.06 -16.32 -37.04
CA ASP A 260 -7.77 -16.34 -35.60
C ASP A 260 -6.26 -16.24 -35.31
N TYR A 261 -5.42 -16.93 -36.11
CA TYR A 261 -3.97 -16.80 -36.03
C TYR A 261 -3.49 -15.39 -36.37
N GLU A 262 -4.02 -14.78 -37.43
CA GLU A 262 -3.68 -13.39 -37.79
C GLU A 262 -4.13 -12.40 -36.71
N ALA A 263 -5.30 -12.62 -36.09
CA ALA A 263 -5.77 -11.80 -34.97
C ALA A 263 -4.86 -11.94 -33.75
N SER A 264 -4.45 -13.16 -33.41
CA SER A 264 -3.50 -13.44 -32.33
C SER A 264 -2.14 -12.79 -32.60
N GLN A 265 -1.61 -12.89 -33.83
CA GLN A 265 -0.36 -12.25 -34.23
C GLN A 265 -0.44 -10.72 -34.11
N ARG A 266 -1.55 -10.10 -34.55
CA ARG A 266 -1.77 -8.66 -34.40
C ARG A 266 -1.82 -8.25 -32.92
N SER A 267 -2.50 -9.02 -32.07
CA SER A 267 -2.54 -8.77 -30.62
C SER A 267 -1.15 -8.85 -29.99
N LEU A 268 -0.36 -9.87 -30.35
CA LEU A 268 0.99 -10.06 -29.84
C LEU A 268 1.93 -8.93 -30.29
N MET A 269 1.78 -8.44 -31.52
CA MET A 269 2.54 -7.26 -32.00
C MET A 269 2.20 -5.99 -31.23
N LEU A 270 0.94 -5.76 -30.88
CA LEU A 270 0.51 -4.63 -30.05
C LEU A 270 1.06 -4.75 -28.63
N GLU A 271 0.96 -5.93 -28.01
CA GLU A 271 1.52 -6.19 -26.68
C GLU A 271 3.04 -5.98 -26.68
N ASN A 272 3.76 -6.47 -27.69
CA ASN A 272 5.19 -6.27 -27.82
C ASN A 272 5.56 -4.77 -27.96
N ALA A 273 4.74 -3.99 -28.67
CA ALA A 273 4.91 -2.54 -28.78
C ALA A 273 4.68 -1.84 -27.43
N GLU A 274 3.65 -2.24 -26.67
CA GLU A 274 3.39 -1.71 -25.32
C GLU A 274 4.50 -2.09 -24.34
N LEU A 275 4.99 -3.34 -24.36
CA LEU A 275 6.12 -3.79 -23.55
C LEU A 275 7.38 -2.97 -23.85
N LYS A 276 7.64 -2.64 -25.13
CA LYS A 276 8.74 -1.74 -25.51
C LYS A 276 8.56 -0.33 -24.95
N LYS A 277 7.34 0.21 -24.94
CA LYS A 277 7.07 1.53 -24.33
C LYS A 277 7.32 1.51 -22.83
N VAL A 278 6.83 0.49 -22.12
CA VAL A 278 7.05 0.33 -20.67
C VAL A 278 8.54 0.20 -20.37
N LEU A 279 9.29 -0.58 -21.17
CA LEU A 279 10.73 -0.72 -20.99
C LEU A 279 11.48 0.61 -21.18
N GLN A 280 11.11 1.42 -22.19
CA GLN A 280 11.70 2.75 -22.39
C GLN A 280 11.33 3.72 -21.27
N GLN A 281 10.11 3.63 -20.73
CA GLN A 281 9.67 4.43 -19.60
C GLN A 281 10.44 4.07 -18.33
N MET A 282 10.58 2.78 -18.02
CA MET A 282 11.40 2.30 -16.89
C MET A 282 12.85 2.76 -17.03
N LYS A 283 13.43 2.69 -18.24
CA LYS A 283 14.78 3.22 -18.51
C LYS A 283 14.87 4.71 -18.18
N LYS A 284 13.87 5.51 -18.60
CA LYS A 284 13.83 6.96 -18.32
C LYS A 284 13.72 7.26 -16.83
N GLU A 285 12.89 6.52 -16.10
CA GLU A 285 12.74 6.66 -14.65
C GLU A 285 14.01 6.24 -13.91
N MET A 286 14.64 5.15 -14.33
CA MET A 286 15.90 4.70 -13.74
C MET A 286 17.01 5.74 -13.95
N ILE A 287 17.09 6.37 -15.13
CA ILE A 287 18.00 7.50 -15.38
C ILE A 287 17.67 8.68 -14.45
N HIS A 288 16.39 9.01 -14.26
CA HIS A 288 15.98 10.09 -13.37
C HIS A 288 16.34 9.84 -11.90
N ILE A 289 16.22 8.59 -11.42
CA ILE A 289 16.56 8.21 -10.04
C ILE A 289 18.08 8.17 -9.83
N LEU A 290 18.83 7.66 -10.82
CA LEU A 290 20.28 7.49 -10.73
C LEU A 290 21.07 8.75 -11.11
N SER A 291 20.43 9.74 -11.75
CA SER A 291 21.08 11.03 -12.01
C SER A 291 21.37 11.71 -10.68
N PRO A 292 22.64 12.05 -10.37
CA PRO A 292 22.98 12.75 -9.15
C PRO A 292 22.16 14.04 -9.06
N ARG A 293 21.29 14.11 -8.05
CA ARG A 293 20.58 15.34 -7.71
C ARG A 293 21.63 16.32 -7.20
N GLN A 294 22.18 17.11 -8.13
CA GLN A 294 23.01 18.28 -7.84
C GLN A 294 22.31 19.08 -6.72
N PRO A 295 22.96 19.26 -5.55
CA PRO A 295 22.48 20.24 -4.59
C PRO A 295 22.60 21.61 -5.25
N SER A 296 21.47 22.18 -5.66
CA SER A 296 21.39 23.57 -6.10
C SER A 296 21.78 24.46 -4.93
N ALA A 297 23.06 24.81 -4.89
CA ALA A 297 23.58 25.93 -4.13
C ALA A 297 23.20 27.20 -4.90
N ARG A 298 22.42 28.03 -4.22
CA ARG A 298 21.96 29.36 -4.61
C ARG A 298 23.14 30.34 -4.63
N GLY A 299 23.38 31.06 -5.73
CA GLY A 299 24.13 32.34 -5.70
C GLY A 299 25.02 32.67 -6.90
N ALA A 300 24.50 33.56 -7.77
CA ALA A 300 25.19 34.61 -8.54
C ALA A 300 26.52 34.32 -9.27
N THR A 301 26.48 34.36 -10.61
CA THR A 301 27.20 35.36 -11.43
C THR A 301 26.65 35.34 -12.86
N ALA A 302 26.57 36.52 -13.44
CA ALA A 302 26.02 36.80 -14.77
C ALA A 302 27.11 36.74 -15.86
N ASN A 303 26.60 36.79 -17.10
CA ASN A 303 27.23 36.93 -18.41
C ASN A 303 27.72 35.64 -19.09
N ASP A 304 27.63 35.50 -20.41
CA ASP A 304 26.80 36.01 -21.52
C ASP A 304 27.41 35.38 -22.79
N SER A 305 26.62 35.27 -23.85
CA SER A 305 27.02 35.10 -25.26
C SER A 305 27.46 33.72 -25.78
N GLN A 306 26.51 33.11 -26.52
CA GLN A 306 26.60 32.75 -27.95
C GLN A 306 27.74 31.81 -28.42
N GLU A 307 27.40 30.61 -28.89
CA GLU A 307 27.44 30.27 -30.32
C GLU A 307 26.96 28.84 -30.61
N GLN A 308 26.45 28.71 -31.83
CA GLN A 308 25.73 27.60 -32.41
C GLN A 308 26.66 26.89 -33.40
N ALA A 309 26.78 25.57 -33.34
CA ALA A 309 27.25 24.78 -34.47
C ALA A 309 26.78 23.33 -34.35
N ASP A 310 25.85 22.97 -35.24
CA ASP A 310 25.59 21.60 -35.66
C ASP A 310 26.89 20.96 -36.19
N SER A 311 27.19 19.74 -35.76
CA SER A 311 28.00 18.82 -36.55
C SER A 311 27.64 17.37 -36.19
N ASP A 312 26.95 16.73 -37.14
CA ASP A 312 26.83 15.29 -37.29
C ASP A 312 28.21 14.63 -37.39
N GLY A 313 28.39 13.48 -36.75
CA GLY A 313 29.61 12.67 -36.81
C GLY A 313 29.54 11.48 -35.86
N GLU A 314 29.34 10.29 -36.42
CA GLU A 314 29.22 9.01 -35.71
C GLU A 314 30.49 8.56 -34.96
N GLU A 315 30.27 7.62 -34.02
CA GLU A 315 31.19 6.58 -33.57
C GLU A 315 32.39 6.97 -32.68
N LYS A 316 32.16 7.02 -31.35
CA LYS A 316 32.91 6.30 -30.29
C LYS A 316 32.64 6.94 -28.92
N THR A 317 31.51 6.62 -28.31
CA THR A 317 31.13 7.10 -26.96
C THR A 317 30.61 5.95 -26.10
N GLY A 318 31.35 4.82 -26.10
CA GLY A 318 31.03 3.63 -25.31
C GLY A 318 31.85 3.44 -24.02
N ASP A 319 33.01 4.10 -23.89
CA ASP A 319 33.95 3.81 -22.78
C ASP A 319 33.96 4.85 -21.66
N SER A 320 33.74 6.14 -21.97
CA SER A 320 33.82 7.21 -20.98
C SER A 320 32.74 7.13 -19.89
N SER A 321 31.54 6.65 -20.22
CA SER A 321 30.48 6.48 -19.20
C SER A 321 30.73 5.31 -18.27
N ARG A 322 31.53 4.32 -18.69
CA ARG A 322 31.79 3.11 -17.88
C ARG A 322 32.86 3.38 -16.82
N GLU A 323 33.94 4.08 -17.17
CA GLU A 323 34.96 4.52 -16.22
C GLU A 323 34.40 5.51 -15.20
N THR A 324 33.61 6.49 -15.65
CA THR A 324 33.03 7.52 -14.75
C THR A 324 32.09 6.92 -13.70
N LEU A 325 31.34 5.87 -14.05
CA LEU A 325 30.48 5.14 -13.11
C LEU A 325 31.29 4.31 -12.10
N ASP A 326 32.40 3.72 -12.54
CA ASP A 326 33.28 2.92 -11.68
C ASP A 326 34.02 3.80 -10.65
N GLN A 327 34.49 4.99 -11.07
CA GLN A 327 35.06 5.97 -10.14
C GLN A 327 34.03 6.48 -9.11
N SER A 328 32.78 6.72 -9.51
CA SER A 328 31.73 7.12 -8.58
C SER A 328 31.39 6.02 -7.56
N CYS A 329 31.46 4.75 -7.97
CA CYS A 329 31.22 3.60 -7.10
C CYS A 329 32.34 3.43 -6.07
N GLU A 330 33.60 3.53 -6.50
CA GLU A 330 34.76 3.47 -5.61
C GLU A 330 34.78 4.63 -4.60
N GLN A 331 34.43 5.84 -5.03
CA GLN A 331 34.33 6.98 -4.12
C GLN A 331 33.25 6.80 -3.05
N ALA A 332 32.10 6.21 -3.40
CA ALA A 332 31.03 5.91 -2.45
C ALA A 332 31.45 4.82 -1.44
N LYS A 333 32.15 3.77 -1.89
CA LYS A 333 32.69 2.72 -1.01
C LYS A 333 33.70 3.27 -0.01
N GLU A 334 34.58 4.16 -0.45
CA GLU A 334 35.60 4.75 0.42
C GLU A 334 34.98 5.69 1.47
N GLN A 335 33.98 6.49 1.10
CA GLN A 335 33.24 7.31 2.06
C GLN A 335 32.53 6.47 3.13
N LEU A 336 31.88 5.37 2.72
CA LEU A 336 31.21 4.47 3.66
C LEU A 336 32.22 3.82 4.63
N THR A 337 33.35 3.36 4.10
CA THR A 337 34.41 2.73 4.91
C THR A 337 34.99 3.69 5.94
N ASN A 338 35.20 4.95 5.56
CA ASN A 338 35.70 5.99 6.45
C ASN A 338 34.69 6.37 7.54
N SER A 339 33.39 6.40 7.22
CA SER A 339 32.31 6.62 8.19
C SER A 339 32.27 5.52 9.26
N ILE A 340 32.33 4.25 8.84
CA ILE A 340 32.35 3.09 9.78
C ILE A 340 33.58 3.15 10.69
N ARG A 341 34.76 3.46 10.14
CA ARG A 341 35.99 3.62 10.93
C ARG A 341 35.89 4.76 11.96
N GLN A 342 35.21 5.85 11.63
CA GLN A 342 34.99 6.94 12.59
C GLN A 342 34.04 6.53 13.71
N GLN A 343 32.93 5.86 13.40
CA GLN A 343 31.97 5.38 14.41
C GLN A 343 32.61 4.37 15.36
N TRP A 344 33.43 3.45 14.83
CA TRP A 344 34.16 2.48 15.65
C TRP A 344 35.13 3.13 16.64
N ARG A 345 35.83 4.20 16.23
CA ARG A 345 36.71 4.98 17.13
C ARG A 345 35.93 5.67 18.24
N LYS A 346 34.76 6.26 17.92
CA LYS A 346 33.90 6.90 18.93
C LYS A 346 33.42 5.89 19.97
N LEU A 347 32.97 4.70 19.53
CA LEU A 347 32.53 3.63 20.41
C LEU A 347 33.66 3.14 21.32
N ARG A 348 34.86 2.90 20.76
CA ARG A 348 36.02 2.48 21.54
C ARG A 348 36.36 3.47 22.65
N ASN A 349 36.42 4.76 22.33
CA ASN A 349 36.69 5.81 23.30
C ASN A 349 35.62 5.89 24.40
N HIS A 350 34.35 5.63 24.05
CA HIS A 350 33.27 5.60 25.05
C HIS A 350 33.39 4.39 25.98
N MET A 351 33.78 3.23 25.45
CA MET A 351 33.98 2.00 26.23
C MET A 351 35.18 2.11 27.18
N GLU A 352 36.26 2.76 26.73
CA GLU A 352 37.45 3.02 27.56
C GLU A 352 37.15 4.01 28.70
N LYS A 353 36.26 4.99 28.46
CA LYS A 353 35.73 5.86 29.53
C LYS A 353 34.90 5.11 30.56
N LEU A 354 34.08 4.14 30.14
CA LEU A 354 33.29 3.34 31.08
C LEU A 354 34.18 2.45 31.96
N ASP A 355 35.23 1.83 31.40
CA ASP A 355 36.16 0.99 32.18
C ASP A 355 37.00 1.78 33.19
N SER A 356 37.33 3.04 32.88
CA SER A 356 38.06 3.93 33.80
C SER A 356 37.18 4.46 34.96
N HIS A 357 35.85 4.55 34.77
CA HIS A 357 34.92 4.91 35.86
C HIS A 357 34.61 3.73 36.78
N GLY A 358 34.80 2.48 36.33
CA GLY A 358 34.53 1.27 37.12
C GLY A 358 35.56 0.93 38.21
N LYS A 359 36.74 1.58 38.22
CA LYS A 359 37.87 1.20 39.11
C LYS A 359 38.04 2.09 40.36
N HIS A 360 37.20 3.11 40.56
CA HIS A 360 37.33 4.07 41.68
C HIS A 360 36.18 4.04 42.72
N SER A 361 35.34 3.00 42.73
CA SER A 361 34.20 2.87 43.66
C SER A 361 34.46 1.86 44.78
N ALA A 362 35.57 2.00 45.51
CA ALA A 362 35.81 1.25 46.74
C ALA A 362 36.21 2.22 47.85
N VAL A 363 35.27 3.05 48.29
CA VAL A 363 35.43 3.89 49.50
C VAL A 363 34.34 3.49 50.48
N LEU A 364 34.81 3.04 51.65
CA LEU A 364 34.12 2.64 52.86
C LEU A 364 33.01 3.66 53.25
N ILE A 365 31.73 3.28 53.15
CA ILE A 365 30.59 4.11 53.54
C ILE A 365 30.40 4.04 55.07
N PRO A 366 30.29 5.18 55.80
CA PRO A 366 30.07 5.20 57.24
C PRO A 366 28.78 4.46 57.68
N ARG A 367 28.86 3.79 58.83
CA ARG A 367 27.80 2.91 59.37
C ARG A 367 26.47 3.64 59.60
N GLU A 368 26.51 4.93 59.95
CA GLU A 368 25.29 5.75 60.11
C GLU A 368 24.59 6.02 58.77
N THR A 369 25.35 6.17 57.67
CA THR A 369 24.77 6.37 56.33
C THR A 369 24.05 5.12 55.85
N HIS A 370 24.61 3.94 56.13
CA HIS A 370 23.96 2.66 55.84
C HIS A 370 22.68 2.44 56.67
N GLU A 371 22.67 2.85 57.95
CA GLU A 371 21.45 2.78 58.78
C GLU A 371 20.33 3.70 58.25
N TYR A 372 20.66 4.93 57.84
CA TYR A 372 19.71 5.84 57.21
C TYR A 372 19.19 5.31 55.87
N GLU A 373 20.07 4.76 55.03
CA GLU A 373 19.68 4.14 53.76
C GLU A 373 18.80 2.90 53.96
N MET A 374 19.08 2.07 54.97
CA MET A 374 18.22 0.94 55.32
C MET A 374 16.83 1.40 55.77
N GLU A 375 16.74 2.47 56.57
CA GLU A 375 15.44 3.01 56.99
C GLU A 375 14.68 3.61 55.80
N ARG A 376 15.38 4.33 54.91
CA ARG A 376 14.80 4.83 53.66
C ARG A 376 14.25 3.71 52.79
N MET A 377 15.02 2.64 52.59
CA MET A 377 14.57 1.46 51.86
C MET A 377 13.38 0.77 52.53
N ARG A 378 13.30 0.73 53.86
CA ARG A 378 12.12 0.19 54.56
C ARG A 378 10.88 1.03 54.28
N CYS A 379 11.00 2.36 54.30
CA CYS A 379 9.90 3.25 53.94
C CYS A 379 9.47 3.07 52.47
N GLU A 380 10.43 2.98 51.54
CA GLU A 380 10.16 2.72 50.12
C GLU A 380 9.46 1.37 49.92
N VAL A 381 9.94 0.30 50.57
CA VAL A 381 9.29 -1.02 50.53
C VAL A 381 7.89 -0.99 51.11
N GLN A 382 7.67 -0.25 52.20
CA GLN A 382 6.36 -0.09 52.82
C GLN A 382 5.39 0.66 51.88
N GLN A 383 5.87 1.74 51.25
CA GLN A 383 5.10 2.48 50.24
C GLN A 383 4.78 1.61 49.01
N CYS A 384 5.73 0.78 48.54
CA CYS A 384 5.48 -0.18 47.48
C CYS A 384 4.42 -1.22 47.88
N LYS A 385 4.43 -1.70 49.12
CA LYS A 385 3.41 -2.64 49.62
C LYS A 385 2.02 -1.99 49.65
N GLU A 386 1.92 -0.76 50.12
CA GLU A 386 0.67 0.01 50.13
C GLU A 386 0.16 0.27 48.70
N PHE A 387 1.07 0.57 47.77
CA PHE A 387 0.74 0.74 46.36
C PHE A 387 0.25 -0.57 45.71
N ILE A 388 0.92 -1.69 45.96
CA ILE A 388 0.49 -3.02 45.49
C ILE A 388 -0.89 -3.37 46.08
N HIS A 389 -1.11 -3.08 47.36
CA HIS A 389 -2.41 -3.31 47.99
C HIS A 389 -3.51 -2.44 47.38
N ALA A 390 -3.24 -1.16 47.13
CA ALA A 390 -4.17 -0.26 46.45
C ALA A 390 -4.44 -0.70 44.99
N GLN A 391 -3.40 -1.15 44.27
CA GLN A 391 -3.54 -1.71 42.93
C GLN A 391 -4.38 -2.99 42.94
N GLN A 392 -4.18 -3.89 43.91
CA GLN A 392 -4.98 -5.10 44.07
C GLN A 392 -6.44 -4.79 44.40
N GLN A 393 -6.69 -3.80 45.26
CA GLN A 393 -8.05 -3.33 45.53
C GLN A 393 -8.70 -2.72 44.30
N LEU A 394 -7.98 -1.93 43.50
CA LEU A 394 -8.49 -1.37 42.26
C LEU A 394 -8.76 -2.47 41.21
N LEU A 395 -7.89 -3.49 41.11
CA LEU A 395 -8.09 -4.62 40.21
C LEU A 395 -9.31 -5.45 40.62
N GLN A 396 -9.47 -5.70 41.92
CA GLN A 396 -10.67 -6.34 42.45
C GLN A 396 -11.90 -5.47 42.17
N GLN A 397 -11.82 -4.16 42.37
CA GLN A 397 -12.91 -3.25 42.08
C GLN A 397 -13.24 -3.24 40.57
N GLN A 398 -12.25 -3.30 39.67
CA GLN A 398 -12.47 -3.44 38.23
C GLN A 398 -13.09 -4.78 37.80
N LEU A 399 -12.80 -5.86 38.52
CA LEU A 399 -13.42 -7.17 38.30
C LEU A 399 -14.84 -7.24 38.85
N HIS A 400 -15.16 -6.47 39.90
CA HIS A 400 -16.50 -6.40 40.49
C HIS A 400 -17.36 -5.26 39.89
N THR A 401 -16.76 -4.25 39.24
CA THR A 401 -17.47 -3.40 38.29
C THR A 401 -17.75 -4.28 37.09
N SER A 402 -18.99 -4.73 36.96
CA SER A 402 -19.47 -5.43 35.78
C SER A 402 -18.97 -4.71 34.53
N PHE A 403 -17.97 -5.28 33.84
CA PHE A 403 -17.87 -5.06 32.41
C PHE A 403 -19.26 -5.35 31.88
N ASP A 404 -19.86 -4.38 31.18
CA ASP A 404 -21.16 -4.57 30.56
C ASP A 404 -21.06 -5.87 29.75
N ASP A 405 -21.88 -6.86 30.07
CA ASP A 405 -21.80 -8.23 29.54
C ASP A 405 -21.77 -8.19 27.99
N ASP A 406 -22.41 -7.15 27.43
CA ASP A 406 -22.44 -6.77 26.02
C ASP A 406 -21.06 -6.44 25.42
N THR A 407 -20.16 -5.81 26.17
CA THR A 407 -18.80 -5.46 25.69
C THR A 407 -17.91 -6.69 25.64
N ALA A 408 -18.02 -7.58 26.62
CA ALA A 408 -17.30 -8.85 26.64
C ALA A 408 -17.84 -9.83 25.58
N ALA A 409 -19.16 -9.80 25.32
CA ALA A 409 -19.79 -10.54 24.23
C ALA A 409 -19.31 -10.03 22.87
N LEU A 410 -19.23 -8.72 22.65
CA LEU A 410 -18.78 -8.13 21.38
C LEU A 410 -17.32 -8.49 21.06
N LEU A 411 -16.42 -8.42 22.04
CA LEU A 411 -15.01 -8.79 21.85
C LEU A 411 -14.83 -10.29 21.54
N ASN A 412 -15.60 -11.16 22.20
CA ASN A 412 -15.63 -12.59 21.87
C ASN A 412 -16.23 -12.85 20.47
N ASP A 413 -17.28 -12.12 20.08
CA ASP A 413 -17.89 -12.23 18.75
C ASP A 413 -16.90 -11.80 17.66
N CYS A 414 -16.13 -10.73 17.89
CA CYS A 414 -15.05 -10.32 16.97
C CYS A 414 -13.96 -11.40 16.82
N TYR A 415 -13.48 -11.97 17.92
CA TYR A 415 -12.45 -13.01 17.89
C TYR A 415 -12.94 -14.30 17.20
N THR A 416 -14.17 -14.72 17.50
CA THR A 416 -14.77 -15.91 16.87
C THR A 416 -15.05 -15.69 15.38
N LEU A 417 -15.35 -14.45 14.97
CA LEU A 417 -15.53 -14.09 13.56
C LEU A 417 -14.21 -14.14 12.79
N GLU A 418 -13.12 -13.63 13.37
CA GLU A 418 -11.77 -13.71 12.79
C GLU A 418 -11.33 -15.18 12.62
N GLU A 419 -11.50 -16.00 13.65
CA GLU A 419 -11.17 -17.44 13.59
C GLU A 419 -12.00 -18.17 12.52
N LYS A 420 -13.29 -17.83 12.40
CA LYS A 420 -14.19 -18.39 11.37
C LYS A 420 -13.78 -17.95 9.97
N GLU A 421 -13.33 -16.72 9.79
CA GLU A 421 -12.84 -16.22 8.52
C GLU A 421 -11.53 -16.91 8.13
N ARG A 422 -10.58 -17.04 9.06
CA ARG A 422 -9.34 -17.80 8.84
C ARG A 422 -9.62 -19.25 8.44
N LEU A 423 -10.53 -19.93 9.14
CA LEU A 423 -10.89 -21.32 8.82
C LEU A 423 -11.54 -21.45 7.43
N LYS A 424 -12.29 -20.43 7.00
CA LYS A 424 -12.89 -20.37 5.66
C LYS A 424 -11.83 -20.17 4.57
N GLU A 425 -10.75 -19.44 4.86
CA GLU A 425 -9.61 -19.30 3.96
C GLU A 425 -8.82 -20.61 3.83
N GLU A 426 -8.53 -21.27 4.96
CA GLU A 426 -7.90 -22.59 4.98
C GLU A 426 -8.74 -23.61 4.20
N TRP A 427 -10.06 -23.60 4.37
CA TRP A 427 -10.98 -24.44 3.60
C TRP A 427 -10.94 -24.16 2.10
N ARG A 428 -10.88 -22.89 1.69
CA ARG A 428 -10.73 -22.53 0.27
C ARG A 428 -9.42 -23.06 -0.31
N LEU A 429 -8.32 -22.92 0.44
CA LEU A 429 -7.02 -23.42 0.01
C LEU A 429 -7.04 -24.94 -0.15
N PHE A 430 -7.66 -25.65 0.81
CA PHE A 430 -7.82 -27.09 0.75
C PHE A 430 -8.66 -27.55 -0.45
N ASP A 431 -9.77 -26.87 -0.74
CA ASP A 431 -10.61 -27.22 -1.89
C ASP A 431 -9.87 -26.95 -3.22
N GLU A 432 -9.11 -25.86 -3.32
CA GLU A 432 -8.27 -25.59 -4.49
C GLU A 432 -7.19 -26.67 -4.69
N GLN A 433 -6.52 -27.10 -3.61
CA GLN A 433 -5.59 -28.23 -3.68
C GLN A 433 -6.28 -29.50 -4.16
N LYS A 434 -7.46 -29.81 -3.64
CA LYS A 434 -8.26 -30.96 -4.08
C LYS A 434 -8.61 -30.86 -5.57
N ARG A 435 -9.00 -29.67 -6.06
CA ARG A 435 -9.25 -29.44 -7.50
C ARG A 435 -8.00 -29.63 -8.34
N ASN A 436 -6.84 -29.20 -7.86
CA ASN A 436 -5.56 -29.38 -8.53
C ASN A 436 -5.20 -30.86 -8.66
N PHE A 437 -5.29 -31.63 -7.57
CA PHE A 437 -5.08 -33.09 -7.61
C PHE A 437 -6.05 -33.79 -8.56
N GLU A 438 -7.32 -33.38 -8.59
CA GLU A 438 -8.31 -33.91 -9.52
C GLU A 438 -7.94 -33.64 -10.98
N ARG A 439 -7.39 -32.45 -11.26
CA ARG A 439 -6.94 -32.03 -12.60
C ARG A 439 -5.70 -32.81 -13.01
N GLU A 440 -4.70 -32.92 -12.13
CA GLU A 440 -3.51 -33.72 -12.36
C GLU A 440 -3.86 -35.18 -12.61
N ARG A 441 -4.75 -35.75 -11.79
CA ARG A 441 -5.24 -37.12 -11.96
C ARG A 441 -5.85 -37.35 -13.34
N LYS A 442 -6.66 -36.39 -13.84
CA LYS A 442 -7.21 -36.45 -15.20
C LYS A 442 -6.11 -36.37 -16.26
N ASN A 443 -5.16 -35.44 -16.10
CA ASN A 443 -4.05 -35.27 -17.03
C ASN A 443 -3.18 -36.54 -17.11
N PHE A 444 -2.86 -37.17 -15.98
CA PHE A 444 -2.12 -38.43 -15.94
C PHE A 444 -2.90 -39.57 -16.61
N THR A 445 -4.20 -39.65 -16.36
CA THR A 445 -5.06 -40.66 -16.99
C THR A 445 -5.11 -40.48 -18.51
N GLU A 446 -5.25 -39.24 -18.97
CA GLU A 446 -5.26 -38.92 -20.40
C GLU A 446 -3.91 -39.19 -21.06
N ALA A 447 -2.80 -38.82 -20.40
CA ALA A 447 -1.46 -39.13 -20.88
C ALA A 447 -1.22 -40.64 -21.00
N ALA A 448 -1.69 -41.44 -20.03
CA ALA A 448 -1.60 -42.90 -20.09
C ALA A 448 -2.44 -43.48 -21.25
N ILE A 449 -3.64 -42.96 -21.49
CA ILE A 449 -4.47 -43.36 -22.64
C ILE A 449 -3.78 -43.00 -23.95
N ARG A 450 -3.20 -41.79 -24.06
CA ARG A 450 -2.49 -41.34 -25.25
C ARG A 450 -1.27 -42.23 -25.54
N LEU A 451 -0.45 -42.50 -24.53
CA LEU A 451 0.69 -43.40 -24.64
C LEU A 451 0.24 -44.81 -25.07
N GLY A 452 -0.89 -45.30 -24.55
CA GLY A 452 -1.48 -46.57 -24.96
C GLY A 452 -1.88 -46.60 -26.45
N ARG A 453 -2.43 -45.50 -26.98
CA ARG A 453 -2.76 -45.37 -28.40
C ARG A 453 -1.50 -45.31 -29.27
N GLU A 454 -0.50 -44.54 -28.87
CA GLU A 454 0.79 -44.45 -29.58
C GLU A 454 1.51 -45.79 -29.62
N LYS A 455 1.54 -46.52 -28.50
CA LYS A 455 2.13 -47.88 -28.44
C LYS A 455 1.40 -48.85 -29.37
N LYS A 456 0.06 -48.80 -29.39
CA LYS A 456 -0.75 -49.62 -30.29
C LYS A 456 -0.46 -49.30 -31.76
N ALA A 457 -0.41 -48.03 -32.13
CA ALA A 457 -0.08 -47.60 -33.49
C ALA A 457 1.33 -48.07 -33.90
N PHE A 458 2.31 -47.97 -33.01
CA PHE A 458 3.66 -48.46 -33.26
C PHE A 458 3.73 -49.98 -33.44
N GLU A 459 2.96 -50.75 -32.66
CA GLU A 459 2.85 -52.20 -32.84
C GLU A 459 2.18 -52.57 -34.17
N GLU A 460 1.15 -51.83 -34.59
CA GLU A 460 0.49 -51.98 -35.90
C GLU A 460 1.43 -51.65 -37.07
N ASP A 461 2.23 -50.58 -36.96
CA ASP A 461 3.25 -50.21 -37.94
C ASP A 461 4.35 -51.27 -38.02
N ARG A 462 4.82 -51.79 -36.88
CA ARG A 462 5.79 -52.90 -36.83
C ARG A 462 5.23 -54.16 -37.47
N ALA A 463 3.97 -54.51 -37.19
CA ALA A 463 3.30 -55.65 -37.80
C ALA A 463 3.14 -55.47 -39.31
N SER A 464 2.77 -54.26 -39.76
CA SER A 464 2.65 -53.90 -41.18
C SER A 464 4.00 -53.96 -41.88
N TRP A 465 5.07 -53.48 -41.23
CA TRP A 465 6.43 -53.56 -41.72
C TRP A 465 6.89 -55.02 -41.86
N LEU A 466 6.70 -55.86 -40.84
CA LEU A 466 7.02 -57.30 -40.89
C LEU A 466 6.21 -58.03 -41.98
N LYS A 467 4.92 -57.71 -42.11
CA LYS A 467 4.07 -58.23 -43.19
C LYS A 467 4.61 -57.84 -44.56
N ASN A 468 5.01 -56.58 -44.74
CA ASN A 468 5.58 -56.10 -46.00
C ASN A 468 6.93 -56.76 -46.29
N GLN A 469 7.80 -56.91 -45.28
CA GLN A 469 9.05 -57.66 -45.40
C GLN A 469 8.81 -59.12 -45.83
N PHE A 470 7.86 -59.81 -45.19
CA PHE A 470 7.50 -61.18 -45.55
C PHE A 470 6.96 -61.28 -46.98
N LEU A 471 6.03 -60.40 -47.37
CA LEU A 471 5.47 -60.37 -48.72
C LEU A 471 6.52 -60.07 -49.79
N ASN A 472 7.47 -59.18 -49.51
CA ASN A 472 8.56 -58.84 -50.44
C ASN A 472 9.66 -59.93 -50.51
N MET A 473 9.80 -60.75 -49.47
CA MET A 473 10.74 -61.88 -49.44
C MET A 473 10.16 -63.17 -50.05
N THR A 474 8.87 -63.20 -50.38
CA THR A 474 8.21 -64.40 -50.93
C THR A 474 8.41 -64.44 -52.46
N PRO A 475 9.19 -65.39 -53.02
CA PRO A 475 9.64 -65.38 -54.41
C PRO A 475 8.59 -65.97 -55.38
N PHE A 476 7.35 -65.49 -55.33
CA PHE A 476 6.28 -66.01 -56.21
C PHE A 476 5.56 -64.96 -57.07
N ILE A 477 6.04 -63.72 -57.15
CA ILE A 477 5.49 -62.72 -58.08
C ILE A 477 6.38 -62.56 -59.33
N ASP A 478 6.76 -63.68 -59.94
CA ASP A 478 7.30 -63.64 -61.30
C ASP A 478 6.97 -64.92 -62.08
N ARG A 479 5.67 -65.13 -62.34
CA ARG A 479 5.22 -66.08 -63.38
C ARG A 479 3.76 -65.84 -63.78
N ARG A 480 3.53 -64.78 -64.56
CA ARG A 480 2.56 -64.74 -65.69
C ARG A 480 2.50 -63.35 -66.32
N ARG A 481 3.45 -63.07 -67.21
CA ARG A 481 3.09 -62.42 -68.49
C ARG A 481 3.19 -63.49 -69.58
N CYS A 482 2.05 -63.91 -70.10
CA CYS A 482 1.91 -64.21 -71.52
C CYS A 482 0.41 -64.28 -71.87
N SER A 483 0.05 -63.58 -72.95
CA SER A 483 -1.12 -63.81 -73.83
C SER A 483 -2.48 -63.22 -73.45
N SER A 484 -2.80 -62.06 -74.05
CA SER A 484 -3.95 -61.80 -74.96
C SER A 484 -4.26 -60.28 -74.99
N SER A 485 -3.97 -59.60 -76.10
CA SER A 485 -4.87 -59.32 -77.24
C SER A 485 -5.90 -58.22 -76.96
N ASP A 486 -5.60 -57.04 -77.50
CA ASP A 486 -6.45 -56.01 -78.12
C ASP A 486 -7.95 -55.89 -77.78
N GLY A 487 -8.33 -54.67 -77.36
CA GLY A 487 -9.71 -54.18 -77.31
C GLY A 487 -9.73 -52.68 -77.00
N GLN A 488 -10.19 -51.87 -77.96
CA GLN A 488 -10.06 -50.42 -78.11
C GLN A 488 -10.84 -49.51 -77.13
N SER A 489 -10.40 -48.23 -77.13
CA SER A 489 -11.16 -46.97 -76.90
C SER A 489 -11.32 -46.46 -75.46
N ALA A 490 -11.22 -45.17 -75.12
CA ALA A 490 -10.70 -43.92 -75.69
C ALA A 490 -10.75 -42.84 -74.57
N LEU A 491 -9.92 -41.79 -74.66
CA LEU A 491 -9.94 -40.48 -73.95
C LEU A 491 -9.52 -40.49 -72.45
N SER A 492 -8.24 -40.26 -72.10
CA SER A 492 -7.54 -38.95 -71.96
C SER A 492 -8.23 -37.94 -71.03
N ILE A 493 -7.79 -37.85 -69.76
CA ILE A 493 -7.24 -36.69 -68.99
C ILE A 493 -6.68 -37.33 -67.69
N ILE A 494 -5.38 -37.33 -67.41
CA ILE A 494 -4.71 -36.42 -66.47
C ILE A 494 -3.21 -36.46 -66.78
N SER A 495 -2.72 -35.33 -67.28
CA SER A 495 -1.33 -34.91 -67.16
C SER A 495 -1.19 -34.06 -65.89
N SER A 496 0.03 -34.04 -65.35
CA SER A 496 0.58 -33.20 -64.28
C SER A 496 0.22 -33.54 -62.83
N LEU A 497 1.18 -34.08 -62.08
CA LEU A 497 2.09 -33.24 -61.28
C LEU A 497 3.17 -34.11 -60.59
N TRP A 498 4.36 -34.15 -61.17
CA TRP A 498 5.61 -34.45 -60.47
C TRP A 498 6.40 -33.14 -60.39
N VAL A 499 6.35 -32.46 -59.23
CA VAL A 499 7.32 -31.45 -58.77
C VAL A 499 7.24 -31.46 -57.23
N THR A 500 8.14 -32.16 -56.55
CA THR A 500 9.32 -31.59 -55.86
C THR A 500 8.99 -30.50 -54.82
N THR A 501 8.96 -30.88 -53.54
CA THR A 501 9.39 -30.00 -52.46
C THR A 501 10.45 -30.72 -51.63
N ARG A 502 11.64 -30.12 -51.66
CA ARG A 502 12.84 -30.51 -50.93
C ARG A 502 12.61 -30.29 -49.43
N THR A 503 12.90 -31.32 -48.65
CA THR A 503 13.28 -31.21 -47.24
C THR A 503 14.66 -30.56 -47.17
N THR A 504 14.74 -29.33 -46.67
CA THR A 504 16.00 -28.72 -46.23
C THR A 504 16.23 -29.08 -44.76
N SER A 505 17.17 -29.99 -44.49
CA SER A 505 17.88 -30.06 -43.21
C SER A 505 18.74 -28.80 -43.04
N PRO A 506 18.83 -28.20 -41.85
CA PRO A 506 19.92 -27.30 -41.53
C PRO A 506 21.19 -28.13 -41.31
N LYS A 507 22.22 -27.86 -42.10
CA LYS A 507 23.60 -28.29 -41.80
C LYS A 507 24.11 -27.48 -40.62
N GLU A 508 24.42 -28.17 -39.53
CA GLU A 508 25.49 -27.75 -38.62
C GLU A 508 26.79 -27.60 -39.40
N GLN A 509 27.47 -26.46 -39.27
CA GLN A 509 28.93 -26.40 -39.33
C GLN A 509 29.45 -25.27 -38.42
N PRO A 510 30.67 -25.44 -37.88
CA PRO A 510 31.14 -24.81 -36.65
C PRO A 510 31.85 -23.49 -36.93
N VAL A 511 31.92 -22.60 -35.93
CA VAL A 511 32.77 -21.40 -35.97
C VAL A 511 33.56 -21.30 -34.66
N PRO A 512 34.85 -20.95 -34.72
CA PRO A 512 35.84 -21.38 -33.75
C PRO A 512 36.03 -20.40 -32.58
N LEU A 513 36.59 -20.94 -31.51
CA LEU A 513 37.22 -20.25 -30.40
C LEU A 513 38.42 -19.41 -30.88
N GLN A 514 38.48 -18.14 -30.47
CA GLN A 514 39.68 -17.35 -30.16
C GLN A 514 39.18 -16.06 -29.50
N TRP A 515 39.24 -15.90 -28.17
CA TRP A 515 40.37 -15.36 -27.39
C TRP A 515 40.95 -14.08 -28.00
N THR A 516 40.40 -12.91 -27.63
CA THR A 516 40.97 -11.92 -26.69
C THR A 516 39.95 -10.83 -26.44
#